data_AF-A0A965FZ87-F1
#
_entry.id   AF-A0A965FZ87-F1
#
_cell.length_a   1.000
_cell.length_b   1.000
_cell.length_c   1.000
_cell.angle_alpha   90.00
_cell.angle_beta   90.00
_cell.angle_gamma   90.00
#
_symmetry.space_group_name_H-M   'P 1'
#
loop_
_entity.id
_entity.type
_entity.pdbx_description
1 polymer ?
#
loop_
_entity_poly.entity_id
_entity_poly.type
_entity_poly.pdbx_seq_one_letter_code
_entity_poly.pdbx_strand_id
1 'polypeptide(L)'
;MKSSLTLLSLVVLLGAVEKPPEDLNKSEARELHNLGTQRLAQGDLSGAEEALKASLAKDQDAIRPPSLHNLGHVRFGKGRTLLGGKTEGDVTELSIARSYLEAADADISDMKDQIEILDRAKAESREPDYVPAVSALGSGMSTFRTIKKLIPKEETMVAKRASVVAAWTRSVDDFRGAHELNPVDAAAAANAEAIEELLRQLKRETQALDLTIAEQRKKLEELRTVIQELIKRIPDEKLPPDTQGDEEDENFLPPERQKPKQGGNQKKPVEGQEQKMTEQEARGSLEGLKNEFGRKMPAGQKPGGGANGSNPTDKKGKDY
;
A
#
# COMPACT_ATOMS: atom_id res chain seq x y z
N MET A 1 9.81 -57.26 27.61
CA MET A 1 9.52 -56.51 28.84
C MET A 1 9.60 -55.03 28.51
N LYS A 2 8.46 -54.33 28.58
CA LYS A 2 8.36 -52.88 28.34
C LYS A 2 8.79 -52.19 29.63
N SER A 3 9.79 -51.30 29.56
CA SER A 3 10.05 -50.34 30.63
C SER A 3 9.85 -48.94 30.06
N SER A 4 8.68 -48.40 30.33
CA SER A 4 8.36 -46.99 30.20
C SER A 4 8.85 -46.30 31.47
N LEU A 5 9.58 -45.19 31.38
CA LEU A 5 9.65 -44.22 32.48
C LEU A 5 9.88 -42.80 31.93
N THR A 6 8.75 -42.12 31.75
CA THR A 6 8.46 -40.74 32.16
C THR A 6 9.45 -39.63 31.79
N LEU A 7 9.18 -38.97 30.67
CA LEU A 7 9.69 -37.64 30.34
C LEU A 7 8.91 -36.60 31.18
N LEU A 8 9.57 -35.98 32.17
CA LEU A 8 9.01 -34.86 32.93
C LEU A 8 9.21 -33.58 32.12
N SER A 9 8.21 -33.21 31.31
CA SER A 9 8.20 -31.91 30.61
C SER A 9 7.91 -30.79 31.62
N LEU A 10 8.96 -30.11 32.07
CA LEU A 10 8.85 -28.85 32.81
C LEU A 10 8.50 -27.73 31.82
N VAL A 11 7.22 -27.36 31.73
CA VAL A 11 6.81 -26.16 31.01
C VAL A 11 7.12 -24.96 31.89
N VAL A 12 8.19 -24.23 31.57
CA VAL A 12 8.43 -22.90 32.14
C VAL A 12 7.57 -21.91 31.36
N LEU A 13 6.39 -21.57 31.89
CA LEU A 13 5.68 -20.36 31.48
C LEU A 13 6.50 -19.16 31.99
N LEU A 14 7.31 -18.55 31.13
CA LEU A 14 7.75 -17.17 31.32
C LEU A 14 6.56 -16.27 31.05
N GLY A 15 5.83 -15.93 32.11
CA GLY A 15 4.89 -14.82 32.09
C GLY A 15 5.65 -13.54 31.77
N ALA A 16 5.18 -12.80 30.77
CA ALA A 16 5.56 -11.42 30.56
C ALA A 16 5.07 -10.61 31.77
N VAL A 17 5.92 -10.49 32.79
CA VAL A 17 5.78 -9.47 33.81
C VAL A 17 6.02 -8.15 33.09
N GLU A 18 4.96 -7.38 32.86
CA GLU A 18 5.09 -5.96 32.53
C GLU A 18 5.83 -5.29 33.69
N LYS A 19 7.14 -5.05 33.47
CA LYS A 19 7.97 -4.25 34.36
C LYS A 19 7.36 -2.84 34.40
N PRO A 20 7.18 -2.21 35.58
CA PRO A 20 6.71 -0.83 35.64
C PRO A 20 7.62 0.08 34.79
N PRO A 21 7.10 1.19 34.22
CA PRO A 21 7.90 2.08 33.41
C PRO A 21 9.11 2.56 34.22
N GLU A 22 10.29 2.18 33.74
CA GLU A 22 11.58 2.45 34.38
C GLU A 22 11.88 3.94 34.24
N ASP A 23 12.00 4.66 35.35
CA ASP A 23 12.28 6.11 35.35
C ASP A 23 13.75 6.36 34.97
N LEU A 24 13.99 6.46 33.66
CA LEU A 24 15.33 6.64 33.07
C LEU A 24 16.09 7.87 33.63
N ASN A 25 15.37 8.85 34.19
CA ASN A 25 16.01 10.05 34.72
C ASN A 25 16.82 9.77 35.99
N LYS A 26 16.39 8.80 36.80
CA LYS A 26 17.04 8.45 38.08
C LYS A 26 18.19 7.46 37.93
N SER A 27 18.27 6.76 36.81
CA SER A 27 19.32 5.76 36.55
C SER A 27 20.66 6.39 36.22
N GLU A 28 21.73 5.69 36.58
CA GLU A 28 23.10 6.05 36.23
C GLU A 28 23.43 5.68 34.78
N ALA A 29 24.48 6.28 34.20
CA ALA A 29 24.88 6.04 32.81
C ALA A 29 25.10 4.55 32.50
N ARG A 30 25.78 3.84 33.42
CA ARG A 30 26.06 2.40 33.26
C ARG A 30 24.80 1.54 33.31
N GLU A 31 23.84 1.88 34.16
CA GLU A 31 22.55 1.17 34.24
C GLU A 31 21.75 1.35 32.94
N LEU A 32 21.70 2.59 32.44
CA LEU A 32 21.05 2.94 31.18
C LEU A 32 21.72 2.25 29.98
N HIS A 33 23.05 2.17 29.96
CA HIS A 33 23.80 1.42 28.95
C HIS A 33 23.45 -0.07 28.98
N ASN A 34 23.45 -0.68 30.17
CA ASN A 34 23.12 -2.10 30.33
C ASN A 34 21.68 -2.40 29.93
N LEU A 35 20.73 -1.54 30.31
CA LEU A 35 19.33 -1.62 29.91
C LEU A 35 19.19 -1.55 28.39
N GLY A 36 19.85 -0.57 27.76
CA GLY A 36 19.84 -0.42 26.31
C GLY A 36 20.41 -1.63 25.59
N THR A 37 21.50 -2.20 26.11
CA THR A 37 22.13 -3.42 25.58
C THR A 37 21.20 -4.64 25.72
N GLN A 38 20.52 -4.77 26.86
CA GLN A 38 19.54 -5.84 27.09
C GLN A 38 18.36 -5.72 26.10
N ARG A 39 17.81 -4.52 25.92
CA ARG A 39 16.70 -4.27 24.98
C ARG A 39 17.11 -4.53 23.54
N LEU A 40 18.33 -4.14 23.17
CA LEU A 40 18.91 -4.46 21.85
C LEU A 40 18.96 -5.98 21.63
N ALA A 41 19.44 -6.74 22.61
CA ALA A 41 19.48 -8.20 22.54
C ALA A 41 18.08 -8.84 22.44
N GLN A 42 17.05 -8.18 22.98
CA GLN A 42 15.65 -8.60 22.88
C GLN A 42 14.97 -8.18 21.56
N GLY A 43 15.66 -7.38 20.73
CA GLY A 43 15.09 -6.81 19.51
C GLY A 43 14.18 -5.60 19.73
N ASP A 44 14.07 -5.08 20.96
CA ASP A 44 13.39 -3.83 21.26
C ASP A 44 14.28 -2.64 20.88
N LEU A 45 14.31 -2.34 19.58
CA LEU A 45 15.13 -1.26 19.03
C LEU A 45 14.71 0.12 19.53
N SER A 46 13.41 0.34 19.78
CA SER A 46 12.91 1.62 20.26
C SER A 46 13.32 1.87 21.69
N GLY A 47 13.10 0.91 22.58
CA GLY A 47 13.50 1.04 23.97
C GLY A 47 15.01 0.99 24.15
N ALA A 48 15.75 0.28 23.29
CA ALA A 48 17.21 0.32 23.28
C ALA A 48 17.75 1.71 22.91
N GLU A 49 17.19 2.35 21.86
CA GLU A 49 17.59 3.71 21.48
C GLU A 49 17.34 4.71 22.61
N GLU A 50 16.18 4.63 23.26
CA GLU A 50 15.82 5.51 24.36
C GLU A 50 16.82 5.40 25.52
N ALA A 51 17.10 4.18 25.98
CA ALA A 51 18.01 3.92 27.09
C ALA A 51 19.46 4.31 26.75
N LEU A 52 19.95 4.00 25.54
CA LEU A 52 21.31 4.36 25.12
C LEU A 52 21.48 5.87 24.94
N LYS A 53 20.48 6.58 24.43
CA LYS A 53 20.50 8.05 24.37
C LYS A 53 20.49 8.67 25.77
N ALA A 54 19.71 8.12 26.69
CA ALA A 54 19.69 8.56 28.08
C ALA A 54 21.06 8.33 28.76
N SER A 55 21.72 7.18 28.49
CA SER A 55 23.08 6.90 28.94
C SER A 55 24.08 7.95 28.44
N LEU A 56 24.07 8.24 27.14
CA LEU A 56 24.94 9.24 26.52
C LEU A 56 24.72 10.65 27.09
N ALA A 57 23.47 11.00 27.44
CA ALA A 57 23.13 12.29 28.05
C ALA A 57 23.71 12.48 29.46
N LYS A 58 24.17 11.41 30.13
CA LYS A 58 24.88 11.50 31.42
C LYS A 58 26.36 11.90 31.26
N ASP A 59 26.85 11.98 30.02
CA ASP A 59 28.16 12.52 29.65
C ASP A 59 29.37 11.85 30.34
N GLN A 60 29.29 10.54 30.56
CA GLN A 60 30.37 9.77 31.19
C GLN A 60 31.32 9.18 30.14
N ASP A 61 32.55 9.69 30.08
CA ASP A 61 33.56 9.30 29.06
C ASP A 61 33.77 7.79 28.96
N ALA A 62 33.84 7.08 30.10
CA ALA A 62 34.08 5.64 30.12
C ALA A 62 32.94 4.80 29.49
N ILE A 63 31.73 5.35 29.43
CA ILE A 63 30.51 4.68 28.91
C ILE A 63 30.15 5.18 27.51
N ARG A 64 30.69 6.34 27.10
CA ARG A 64 30.37 6.97 25.81
C ARG A 64 30.72 6.06 24.61
N PRO A 65 31.94 5.50 24.46
CA PRO A 65 32.27 4.63 23.33
C PRO A 65 31.36 3.39 23.19
N PRO A 66 31.17 2.54 24.23
CA PRO A 66 30.33 1.36 24.10
C PRO A 66 28.84 1.71 23.92
N SER A 67 28.37 2.85 24.44
CA SER A 67 26.99 3.31 24.19
C SER A 67 26.78 3.76 22.75
N LEU A 68 27.74 4.47 22.14
CA LEU A 68 27.72 4.82 20.72
C LEU A 68 27.76 3.57 19.84
N HIS A 69 28.64 2.62 20.15
CA HIS A 69 28.71 1.34 19.42
C HIS A 69 27.35 0.64 19.36
N ASN A 70 26.68 0.50 20.52
CA ASN A 70 25.38 -0.16 20.57
C ASN A 70 24.27 0.68 19.92
N LEU A 71 24.36 2.02 19.97
CA LEU A 71 23.40 2.90 19.32
C LEU A 71 23.49 2.80 17.79
N GLY A 72 24.70 2.60 17.26
CA GLY A 72 24.93 2.26 15.85
C GLY A 72 24.13 1.02 15.45
N HIS A 73 24.29 -0.09 16.16
CA HIS A 73 23.52 -1.32 15.89
C HIS A 73 22.00 -1.11 15.96
N VAL A 74 21.53 -0.34 16.95
CA VAL A 74 20.11 -0.01 17.06
C VAL A 74 19.59 0.73 15.82
N ARG A 75 20.28 1.79 15.40
CA ARG A 75 19.85 2.61 14.25
C ARG A 75 19.98 1.86 12.93
N PHE A 76 21.03 1.05 12.77
CA PHE A 76 21.15 0.12 11.65
C PHE A 76 19.95 -0.84 11.60
N GLY A 77 19.63 -1.48 12.74
CA GLY A 77 18.48 -2.36 12.90
C GLY A 77 17.15 -1.69 12.54
N LYS A 78 16.94 -0.43 12.97
CA LYS A 78 15.73 0.34 12.63
C LYS A 78 15.61 0.62 11.14
N GLY A 79 16.72 0.93 10.46
CA GLY A 79 16.71 1.03 9.01
C GLY A 79 16.38 -0.31 8.33
N ARG A 80 16.87 -1.43 8.88
CA ARG A 80 16.57 -2.77 8.36
C ARG A 80 15.11 -3.16 8.55
N THR A 81 14.47 -2.81 9.67
CA THR A 81 13.03 -3.07 9.88
C THR A 81 12.17 -2.25 8.93
N LEU A 82 12.57 -1.01 8.62
CA LEU A 82 11.90 -0.17 7.61
C LEU A 82 11.98 -0.75 6.19
N LEU A 83 13.02 -1.52 5.87
CA LEU A 83 13.14 -2.26 4.60
C LEU A 83 12.38 -3.59 4.59
N GLY A 84 11.59 -3.89 5.63
CA GLY A 84 10.85 -5.15 5.73
C GLY A 84 11.70 -6.36 6.09
N GLY A 85 12.94 -6.15 6.56
CA GLY A 85 13.81 -7.22 7.04
C GLY A 85 14.35 -8.17 5.97
N LYS A 86 14.20 -7.83 4.68
CA LYS A 86 14.66 -8.65 3.56
C LYS A 86 16.17 -8.94 3.66
N THR A 87 16.54 -10.15 3.25
CA THR A 87 17.93 -10.64 3.21
C THR A 87 18.46 -10.66 1.79
N GLU A 88 19.77 -10.81 1.62
CA GLU A 88 20.37 -11.00 0.30
C GLU A 88 19.71 -12.18 -0.46
N GLY A 89 19.44 -11.99 -1.75
CA GLY A 89 18.82 -13.00 -2.61
C GLY A 89 17.29 -12.93 -2.72
N ASP A 90 16.61 -12.09 -1.93
CA ASP A 90 15.18 -11.86 -2.08
C ASP A 90 14.85 -11.08 -3.36
N VAL A 91 13.72 -11.41 -3.99
CA VAL A 91 13.20 -10.64 -5.12
C VAL A 91 12.92 -9.20 -4.65
N THR A 92 13.67 -8.25 -5.19
CA THR A 92 13.55 -6.83 -4.86
C THR A 92 12.43 -6.17 -5.65
N GLU A 93 11.93 -5.05 -5.13
CA GLU A 93 10.97 -4.19 -5.83
C GLU A 93 11.48 -3.79 -7.22
N LEU A 94 12.78 -3.53 -7.35
CA LEU A 94 13.40 -3.19 -8.63
C LEU A 94 13.37 -4.36 -9.64
N SER A 95 13.62 -5.57 -9.18
CA SER A 95 13.55 -6.77 -10.04
C SER A 95 12.14 -7.00 -10.55
N ILE A 96 11.14 -6.88 -9.66
CA ILE A 96 9.72 -6.98 -10.02
C ILE A 96 9.36 -5.88 -11.03
N ALA A 97 9.74 -4.63 -10.74
CA ALA A 97 9.41 -3.49 -11.58
C ALA A 97 9.96 -3.65 -13.02
N ARG A 98 11.20 -4.16 -13.15
CA ARG A 98 11.82 -4.46 -14.45
C ARG A 98 11.12 -5.61 -15.18
N SER A 99 10.76 -6.68 -14.48
CA SER A 99 10.05 -7.81 -15.11
C SER A 99 8.74 -7.40 -15.77
N TYR A 100 8.04 -6.41 -15.20
CA TYR A 100 6.82 -5.88 -15.79
C TYR A 100 7.05 -4.91 -16.94
N LEU A 101 8.22 -4.25 -17.02
CA LEU A 101 8.59 -3.51 -18.24
C LEU A 101 8.80 -4.46 -19.41
N GLU A 102 9.52 -5.56 -19.17
CA GLU A 102 9.76 -6.59 -20.19
C GLU A 102 8.45 -7.23 -20.65
N ALA A 103 7.55 -7.53 -19.71
CA ALA A 103 6.21 -8.03 -20.04
C ALA A 103 5.39 -7.01 -20.86
N ALA A 104 5.43 -5.72 -20.50
CA ALA A 104 4.75 -4.68 -21.25
C ALA A 104 5.29 -4.55 -22.68
N ASP A 105 6.61 -4.62 -22.87
CA ASP A 105 7.22 -4.56 -24.19
C ASP A 105 6.80 -5.74 -25.08
N ALA A 106 6.76 -6.95 -24.51
CA ALA A 106 6.28 -8.13 -25.21
C ALA A 106 4.80 -7.99 -25.60
N ASP A 107 3.93 -7.62 -24.67
CA ASP A 107 2.49 -7.47 -24.93
C ASP A 107 2.20 -6.36 -25.95
N ILE A 108 2.94 -5.24 -25.88
CA ILE A 108 2.85 -4.15 -26.85
C ILE A 108 3.23 -4.65 -28.24
N SER A 109 4.32 -5.41 -28.37
CA SER A 109 4.76 -5.96 -29.64
C SER A 109 3.71 -6.92 -30.21
N ASP A 110 3.24 -7.86 -29.40
CA ASP A 110 2.24 -8.85 -29.81
C ASP A 110 0.95 -8.16 -30.29
N MET A 111 0.45 -7.17 -29.56
CA MET A 111 -0.74 -6.43 -29.98
C MET A 111 -0.53 -5.62 -31.26
N LYS A 112 0.66 -5.02 -31.47
CA LYS A 112 1.00 -4.31 -32.72
C LYS A 112 1.04 -5.26 -33.92
N ASP A 113 1.60 -6.46 -33.74
CA ASP A 113 1.61 -7.49 -34.78
C ASP A 113 0.18 -7.94 -35.13
N GLN A 114 -0.68 -8.13 -34.12
CA GLN A 114 -2.09 -8.46 -34.36
C GLN A 114 -2.84 -7.33 -35.06
N ILE A 115 -2.56 -6.07 -34.74
CA ILE A 115 -3.11 -4.91 -35.46
C ILE A 115 -2.77 -4.99 -36.95
N GLU A 116 -1.51 -5.25 -37.30
CA GLU A 116 -1.08 -5.35 -38.70
C GLU A 116 -1.76 -6.53 -39.43
N ILE A 117 -1.86 -7.68 -38.78
CA ILE A 117 -2.51 -8.88 -39.34
C ILE A 117 -3.99 -8.58 -39.64
N LEU A 118 -4.70 -7.95 -38.71
CA LEU A 118 -6.12 -7.59 -38.90
C LEU A 118 -6.30 -6.55 -40.01
N ASP A 119 -5.44 -5.54 -40.07
CA ASP A 119 -5.49 -4.50 -41.11
C ASP A 119 -5.21 -5.09 -42.51
N ARG A 120 -4.27 -6.03 -42.61
CA ARG A 120 -3.97 -6.74 -43.86
C ARG A 120 -5.14 -7.61 -44.32
N ALA A 121 -5.71 -8.42 -43.42
CA ALA A 121 -6.85 -9.26 -43.76
C ALA A 121 -8.04 -8.41 -44.24
N LYS A 122 -8.27 -7.26 -43.60
CA LYS A 122 -9.30 -6.30 -44.04
C LYS A 122 -9.00 -5.73 -45.43
N ALA A 123 -7.76 -5.33 -45.71
CA ALA A 123 -7.35 -4.84 -47.03
C ALA A 123 -7.53 -5.90 -48.13
N GLU A 124 -7.31 -7.17 -47.80
CA GLU A 124 -7.52 -8.33 -48.68
C GLU A 124 -8.99 -8.77 -48.77
N SER A 125 -9.92 -8.07 -48.10
CA SER A 125 -11.34 -8.44 -47.99
C SER A 125 -11.55 -9.87 -47.47
N ARG A 126 -10.65 -10.34 -46.61
CA ARG A 126 -10.69 -11.65 -45.95
C ARG A 126 -11.20 -11.50 -44.53
N GLU A 127 -12.03 -12.44 -44.07
CA GLU A 127 -12.39 -12.50 -42.65
C GLU A 127 -11.16 -12.86 -41.81
N PRO A 128 -10.75 -11.99 -40.86
CA PRO A 128 -9.62 -12.29 -39.98
C PRO A 128 -9.96 -13.35 -38.93
N ASP A 129 -8.95 -14.12 -38.51
CA ASP A 129 -9.03 -14.86 -37.25
C ASP A 129 -8.74 -13.89 -36.10
N TYR A 130 -9.72 -13.73 -35.21
CA TYR A 130 -9.63 -12.81 -34.08
C TYR A 130 -9.12 -13.49 -32.80
N VAL A 131 -8.99 -14.82 -32.77
CA VAL A 131 -8.57 -15.53 -31.55
C VAL A 131 -7.18 -15.05 -31.06
N PRO A 132 -6.14 -14.93 -31.91
CA PRO A 132 -4.84 -14.41 -31.48
C PRO A 132 -4.91 -12.95 -31.00
N ALA A 133 -5.70 -12.12 -31.68
CA ALA A 133 -5.93 -10.72 -31.32
C ALA A 133 -6.61 -10.57 -29.94
N VAL A 134 -7.63 -11.38 -29.66
CA VAL A 134 -8.32 -11.40 -28.37
C VAL A 134 -7.40 -11.90 -27.25
N SER A 135 -6.54 -12.88 -27.53
CA SER A 135 -5.54 -13.36 -26.57
C SER A 135 -4.50 -12.30 -26.23
N ALA A 136 -3.94 -11.62 -27.24
CA ALA A 136 -2.97 -10.54 -27.05
C ALA A 136 -3.60 -9.36 -26.28
N LEU A 137 -4.85 -9.01 -26.61
CA LEU A 137 -5.61 -7.98 -25.90
C LEU A 137 -5.78 -8.31 -24.40
N GLY A 138 -6.16 -9.56 -24.09
CA GLY A 138 -6.30 -10.02 -22.71
C GLY A 138 -4.99 -9.92 -21.92
N SER A 139 -3.87 -10.32 -22.52
CA SER A 139 -2.53 -10.21 -21.91
C SER A 139 -2.16 -8.75 -21.62
N GLY A 140 -2.27 -7.88 -22.64
CA GLY A 140 -1.95 -6.46 -22.50
C GLY A 140 -2.79 -5.74 -21.45
N MET A 141 -4.11 -6.03 -21.37
CA MET A 141 -4.97 -5.48 -20.31
C MET A 141 -4.57 -5.96 -18.91
N SER A 142 -4.19 -7.23 -18.77
CA SER A 142 -3.71 -7.80 -17.50
C SER A 142 -2.41 -7.11 -17.04
N THR A 143 -1.45 -6.95 -17.95
CA THR A 143 -0.18 -6.26 -17.68
C THR A 143 -0.40 -4.80 -17.32
N PHE A 144 -1.27 -4.08 -18.06
CA PHE A 144 -1.65 -2.70 -17.74
C PHE A 144 -2.18 -2.58 -16.30
N ARG A 145 -3.19 -3.39 -15.93
CA ARG A 145 -3.79 -3.34 -14.59
C ARG A 145 -2.78 -3.68 -13.49
N THR A 146 -1.86 -4.58 -13.78
CA THR A 146 -0.83 -4.99 -12.83
C THR A 146 0.18 -3.86 -12.58
N ILE A 147 0.72 -3.25 -13.64
CA ILE A 147 1.64 -2.11 -13.53
C ILE A 147 0.96 -0.94 -12.81
N LYS A 148 -0.28 -0.61 -13.17
CA LYS A 148 -1.08 0.44 -12.51
C LYS A 148 -1.17 0.23 -11.00
N LYS A 149 -1.33 -1.01 -10.54
CA LYS A 149 -1.41 -1.37 -9.11
C LYS A 149 -0.05 -1.41 -8.40
N LEU A 150 1.04 -1.60 -9.13
CA LEU A 150 2.40 -1.70 -8.58
C LEU A 150 3.04 -0.33 -8.35
N ILE A 151 2.89 0.61 -9.28
CA ILE A 151 3.50 1.95 -9.20
C ILE A 151 3.31 2.61 -7.82
N PRO A 152 2.09 2.68 -7.23
CA PRO A 152 1.92 3.33 -5.91
C PRO A 152 2.68 2.62 -4.78
N LYS A 153 2.85 1.29 -4.87
CA LYS A 153 3.59 0.50 -3.88
C LYS A 153 5.08 0.75 -4.00
N GLU A 154 5.58 0.82 -5.23
CA GLU A 154 6.99 1.11 -5.54
C GLU A 154 7.35 2.54 -5.10
N GLU A 155 6.49 3.53 -5.38
CA GLU A 155 6.67 4.92 -4.92
C GLU A 155 6.66 5.03 -3.39
N THR A 156 5.77 4.28 -2.73
CA THR A 156 5.77 4.21 -1.27
C THR A 156 7.08 3.63 -0.74
N MET A 157 7.67 2.65 -1.44
CA MET A 157 8.97 2.10 -1.06
C MET A 157 10.09 3.13 -1.25
N VAL A 158 10.16 3.81 -2.39
CA VAL A 158 11.13 4.89 -2.62
C VAL A 158 11.05 5.92 -1.50
N ALA A 159 9.84 6.39 -1.17
CA ALA A 159 9.64 7.37 -0.09
C ALA A 159 10.14 6.86 1.27
N LYS A 160 9.89 5.60 1.61
CA LYS A 160 10.37 4.98 2.86
C LYS A 160 11.89 4.88 2.93
N ARG A 161 12.60 4.71 1.81
CA ARG A 161 14.07 4.60 1.78
C ARG A 161 14.77 5.86 2.29
N ALA A 162 14.15 7.03 2.21
CA ALA A 162 14.71 8.26 2.81
C ALA A 162 14.89 8.14 4.33
N SER A 163 13.94 7.49 5.03
CA SER A 163 14.03 7.26 6.48
C SER A 163 15.10 6.21 6.82
N VAL A 164 15.29 5.22 5.96
CA VAL A 164 16.37 4.22 6.08
C VAL A 164 17.73 4.89 5.95
N VAL A 165 17.91 5.72 4.91
CA VAL A 165 19.16 6.48 4.69
C VAL A 165 19.47 7.36 5.90
N ALA A 166 18.48 8.06 6.45
CA ALA A 166 18.67 8.89 7.63
C ALA A 166 19.10 8.08 8.87
N ALA A 167 18.48 6.91 9.10
CA ALA A 167 18.82 6.04 10.22
C ALA A 167 20.23 5.44 10.07
N TRP A 168 20.58 4.95 8.88
CA TRP A 168 21.88 4.34 8.60
C TRP A 168 23.02 5.38 8.58
N THR A 169 22.77 6.60 8.11
CA THR A 169 23.76 7.69 8.20
C THR A 169 24.11 7.97 9.67
N ARG A 170 23.10 8.09 10.53
CA ARG A 170 23.31 8.26 11.98
C ARG A 170 24.03 7.06 12.60
N SER A 171 23.74 5.85 12.14
CA SER A 171 24.46 4.66 12.59
C SER A 171 25.95 4.71 12.25
N VAL A 172 26.30 5.18 11.05
CA VAL A 172 27.70 5.40 10.64
C VAL A 172 28.36 6.42 11.57
N ASP A 173 27.68 7.52 11.87
CA ASP A 173 28.20 8.55 12.77
C ASP A 173 28.43 8.01 14.19
N ASP A 174 27.51 7.18 14.71
CA ASP A 174 27.68 6.56 16.04
C ASP A 174 28.89 5.60 16.06
N PHE A 175 29.04 4.74 15.04
CA PHE A 175 30.18 3.83 14.96
C PHE A 175 31.51 4.56 14.81
N ARG A 176 31.56 5.61 13.97
CA ARG A 176 32.76 6.45 13.86
C ARG A 176 33.07 7.13 15.19
N GLY A 177 32.09 7.71 15.86
CA GLY A 177 32.29 8.30 17.19
C GLY A 177 32.76 7.29 18.24
N ALA A 178 32.25 6.05 18.20
CA ALA A 178 32.73 4.98 19.07
C ALA A 178 34.20 4.65 18.82
N HIS A 179 34.60 4.53 17.55
CA HIS A 179 35.97 4.24 17.15
C HIS A 179 36.93 5.41 17.44
N GLU A 180 36.51 6.65 17.20
CA GLU A 180 37.29 7.86 17.49
C GLU A 180 37.63 7.98 18.98
N LEU A 181 36.67 7.65 19.86
CA LEU A 181 36.87 7.68 21.31
C LEU A 181 37.56 6.42 21.84
N ASN A 182 37.52 5.32 21.11
CA ASN A 182 38.15 4.05 21.47
C ASN A 182 38.78 3.36 20.24
N PRO A 183 40.01 3.74 19.84
CA PRO A 183 40.63 3.24 18.62
C PRO A 183 40.89 1.73 18.58
N VAL A 184 40.85 1.03 19.72
CA VAL A 184 40.96 -0.43 19.75
C VAL A 184 39.69 -1.14 19.31
N ASP A 185 38.55 -0.43 19.22
CA ASP A 185 37.29 -0.96 18.68
C ASP A 185 37.33 -0.99 17.15
N ALA A 186 38.07 -1.93 16.59
CA ALA A 186 38.15 -2.15 15.14
C ALA A 186 36.80 -2.58 14.54
N ALA A 187 35.91 -3.17 15.35
CA ALA A 187 34.58 -3.58 14.90
C ALA A 187 33.71 -2.36 14.58
N ALA A 188 33.79 -1.29 15.36
CA ALA A 188 33.09 -0.04 15.05
C ALA A 188 33.52 0.55 13.70
N ALA A 189 34.83 0.61 13.41
CA ALA A 189 35.33 1.07 12.11
C ALA A 189 34.80 0.20 10.95
N ALA A 190 34.91 -1.13 11.08
CA ALA A 190 34.44 -2.06 10.06
C ALA A 190 32.91 -1.95 9.83
N ASN A 191 32.12 -1.77 10.90
CA ASN A 191 30.67 -1.59 10.79
C ASN A 191 30.31 -0.29 10.07
N ALA A 192 31.01 0.81 10.34
CA ALA A 192 30.79 2.08 9.64
C ALA A 192 31.03 1.92 8.13
N GLU A 193 32.16 1.30 7.74
CA GLU A 193 32.50 1.05 6.33
C GLU A 193 31.46 0.15 5.64
N ALA A 194 31.03 -0.92 6.30
CA ALA A 194 30.02 -1.83 5.78
C ALA A 194 28.68 -1.11 5.53
N ILE A 195 28.22 -0.29 6.49
CA ILE A 195 26.97 0.44 6.36
C ILE A 195 27.07 1.53 5.28
N GLU A 196 28.23 2.15 5.08
CA GLU A 196 28.42 3.07 3.96
C GLU A 196 28.28 2.39 2.60
N GLU A 197 28.80 1.17 2.42
CA GLU A 197 28.58 0.44 1.17
C GLU A 197 27.10 0.11 0.98
N LEU A 198 26.40 -0.31 2.04
CA LEU A 198 24.95 -0.52 2.00
C LEU A 198 24.19 0.77 1.65
N LEU A 199 24.61 1.92 2.16
CA LEU A 199 24.05 3.23 1.79
C LEU A 199 24.29 3.56 0.31
N ARG A 200 25.48 3.28 -0.22
CA ARG A 200 25.80 3.48 -1.65
C ARG A 200 24.92 2.58 -2.52
N GLN A 201 24.77 1.30 -2.15
CA GLN A 201 23.92 0.35 -2.85
C GLN A 201 22.45 0.79 -2.80
N LEU A 202 21.93 1.10 -1.61
CA LEU A 202 20.55 1.55 -1.43
C LEU A 202 20.25 2.79 -2.27
N LYS A 203 21.19 3.74 -2.36
CA LYS A 203 21.05 4.93 -3.20
C LYS A 203 20.98 4.57 -4.68
N ARG A 204 21.87 3.71 -5.18
CA ARG A 204 21.86 3.23 -6.57
C ARG A 204 20.55 2.52 -6.89
N GLU A 205 20.11 1.61 -6.04
CA GLU A 205 18.85 0.88 -6.21
C GLU A 205 17.61 1.77 -6.13
N THR A 206 17.65 2.84 -5.33
CA THR A 206 16.55 3.82 -5.26
C THR A 206 16.45 4.61 -6.55
N GLN A 207 17.58 5.12 -7.05
CA GLN A 207 17.61 5.82 -8.33
C GLN A 207 17.19 4.93 -9.49
N ALA A 208 17.62 3.67 -9.49
CA ALA A 208 17.20 2.71 -10.50
C ALA A 208 15.70 2.44 -10.44
N LEU A 209 15.12 2.28 -9.24
CA LEU A 209 13.68 2.09 -9.07
C LEU A 209 12.89 3.32 -9.52
N ASP A 210 13.33 4.53 -9.18
CA ASP A 210 12.70 5.78 -9.64
C ASP A 210 12.66 5.89 -11.17
N LEU A 211 13.75 5.54 -11.84
CA LEU A 211 13.81 5.51 -13.30
C LEU A 211 12.86 4.47 -13.88
N THR A 212 12.83 3.26 -13.30
CA THR A 212 11.92 2.19 -13.73
C THR A 212 10.45 2.56 -13.52
N ILE A 213 10.08 3.23 -12.41
CA ILE A 213 8.72 3.75 -12.20
C ILE A 213 8.34 4.76 -13.30
N ALA A 214 9.26 5.66 -13.65
CA ALA A 214 9.02 6.63 -14.72
C ALA A 214 8.84 5.95 -16.09
N GLU A 215 9.59 4.89 -16.37
CA GLU A 215 9.43 4.06 -17.57
C GLU A 215 8.10 3.30 -17.56
N GLN A 216 7.69 2.72 -16.43
CA GLN A 216 6.41 2.03 -16.29
C GLN A 216 5.23 2.96 -16.57
N ARG A 217 5.29 4.22 -16.10
CA ARG A 217 4.28 5.24 -16.41
C ARG A 217 4.17 5.50 -17.91
N LYS A 218 5.30 5.59 -18.62
CA LYS A 218 5.30 5.71 -20.09
C LYS A 218 4.71 4.46 -20.76
N LYS A 219 5.03 3.28 -20.24
CA LYS A 219 4.51 2.01 -20.76
C LYS A 219 3.02 1.85 -20.53
N LEU A 220 2.45 2.39 -19.44
CA LEU A 220 1.00 2.42 -19.24
C LEU A 220 0.28 3.20 -20.34
N GLU A 221 0.80 4.37 -20.71
CA GLU A 221 0.21 5.16 -21.81
C GLU A 221 0.33 4.46 -23.17
N GLU A 222 1.48 3.83 -23.43
CA GLU A 222 1.68 3.05 -24.65
C GLU A 222 0.75 1.83 -24.70
N LEU A 223 0.68 1.04 -23.62
CA LEU A 223 -0.25 -0.08 -23.48
C LEU A 223 -1.68 0.38 -23.72
N ARG A 224 -2.12 1.45 -23.06
CA ARG A 224 -3.48 2.00 -23.22
C ARG A 224 -3.79 2.34 -24.67
N THR A 225 -2.84 3.00 -25.35
CA THR A 225 -2.99 3.38 -26.75
C THR A 225 -3.12 2.15 -27.65
N VAL A 226 -2.24 1.16 -27.49
CA VAL A 226 -2.22 -0.05 -28.33
C VAL A 226 -3.44 -0.92 -28.05
N ILE A 227 -3.86 -1.05 -26.79
CA ILE A 227 -5.10 -1.72 -26.38
C ILE A 227 -6.30 -1.09 -27.10
N GLN A 228 -6.43 0.24 -27.08
CA GLN A 228 -7.52 0.95 -27.76
C GLN A 228 -7.49 0.76 -29.28
N GLU A 229 -6.30 0.78 -29.90
CA GLU A 229 -6.15 0.52 -31.34
C GLU A 229 -6.55 -0.91 -31.73
N LEU A 230 -6.18 -1.90 -30.91
CA LEU A 230 -6.57 -3.29 -31.15
C LEU A 230 -8.07 -3.50 -30.96
N ILE A 231 -8.68 -2.89 -29.92
CA ILE A 231 -10.13 -2.93 -29.68
C ILE A 231 -10.91 -2.39 -30.89
N LYS A 232 -10.44 -1.32 -31.56
CA LYS A 232 -11.10 -0.77 -32.76
C LYS A 232 -11.22 -1.77 -33.91
N ARG A 233 -10.37 -2.80 -33.94
CA ARG A 233 -10.32 -3.80 -35.01
C ARG A 233 -11.07 -5.09 -34.66
N ILE A 234 -11.36 -5.31 -33.38
CA ILE A 234 -12.08 -6.50 -32.91
C ILE A 234 -13.60 -6.18 -32.81
N PRO A 235 -14.48 -7.01 -33.41
CA PRO A 235 -15.93 -6.90 -33.25
C PRO A 235 -16.37 -6.95 -31.79
N ASP A 236 -17.41 -6.21 -31.42
CA ASP A 236 -17.92 -6.13 -30.05
C ASP A 236 -18.28 -7.51 -29.46
N GLU A 237 -18.79 -8.42 -30.28
CA GLU A 237 -19.20 -9.76 -29.87
C GLU A 237 -18.00 -10.66 -29.52
N LYS A 238 -16.80 -10.30 -29.98
CA LYS A 238 -15.55 -11.06 -29.76
C LYS A 238 -14.67 -10.43 -28.67
N LEU A 239 -15.02 -9.26 -28.15
CA LEU A 239 -14.24 -8.60 -27.10
C LEU A 239 -14.33 -9.38 -25.77
N PRO A 240 -13.22 -9.43 -25.00
CA PRO A 240 -13.25 -9.94 -23.63
C PRO A 240 -14.28 -9.20 -22.76
N PRO A 241 -14.95 -9.89 -21.80
CA PRO A 241 -15.97 -9.28 -20.95
C PRO A 241 -15.41 -8.17 -20.04
N ASP A 242 -14.12 -8.21 -19.73
CA ASP A 242 -13.42 -7.25 -18.87
C ASP A 242 -12.88 -6.02 -19.63
N THR A 243 -13.19 -5.88 -20.92
CA THR A 243 -12.77 -4.72 -21.74
C THR A 243 -13.42 -3.42 -21.24
N GLN A 244 -14.64 -3.51 -20.71
CA GLN A 244 -15.31 -2.42 -19.99
C GLN A 244 -14.98 -2.54 -18.50
N GLY A 245 -13.84 -1.99 -18.08
CA GLY A 245 -13.45 -1.98 -16.68
C GLY A 245 -14.42 -1.20 -15.79
N ASP A 246 -14.42 -1.52 -14.49
CA ASP A 246 -15.26 -0.86 -13.49
C ASP A 246 -14.75 0.56 -13.13
N GLU A 247 -13.47 0.83 -13.37
CA GLU A 247 -12.82 2.12 -13.16
C GLU A 247 -12.69 2.88 -14.50
N GLU A 248 -12.85 4.21 -14.49
CA GLU A 248 -12.85 5.02 -15.74
C GLU A 248 -11.52 4.94 -16.51
N ASP A 249 -10.42 4.71 -15.81
CA ASP A 249 -9.08 4.53 -16.39
C ASP A 249 -8.76 3.09 -16.77
N GLU A 250 -9.63 2.12 -16.42
CA GLU A 250 -9.59 0.72 -16.88
C GLU A 250 -10.67 0.43 -17.93
N ASN A 251 -11.45 1.44 -18.32
CA ASN A 251 -12.35 1.34 -19.45
C ASN A 251 -11.59 1.64 -20.74
N PHE A 252 -11.32 0.59 -21.51
CA PHE A 252 -10.59 0.69 -22.77
C PHE A 252 -11.52 0.89 -23.98
N LEU A 253 -12.84 0.81 -23.79
CA LEU A 253 -13.79 1.06 -24.87
C LEU A 253 -13.85 2.56 -25.20
N PRO A 254 -13.83 2.94 -26.49
CA PRO A 254 -14.17 4.29 -26.92
C PRO A 254 -15.56 4.72 -26.39
N PRO A 255 -15.77 6.01 -26.07
CA PRO A 255 -17.05 6.51 -25.53
C PRO A 255 -18.29 6.05 -26.31
N GLU A 256 -18.17 5.91 -27.62
CA GLU A 256 -19.25 5.52 -28.53
C GLU A 256 -19.65 4.04 -28.39
N ARG A 257 -18.73 3.19 -27.92
CA ARG A 257 -18.94 1.74 -27.71
C ARG A 257 -19.24 1.39 -26.25
N GLN A 258 -19.22 2.38 -25.36
CA GLN A 258 -19.55 2.17 -23.95
C GLN A 258 -21.06 1.98 -23.81
N LYS A 259 -21.47 0.93 -23.08
CA LYS A 259 -22.86 0.80 -22.66
C LYS A 259 -23.21 2.01 -21.79
N PRO A 260 -24.40 2.62 -21.94
CA PRO A 260 -24.85 3.68 -21.04
C PRO A 260 -24.66 3.20 -19.61
N LYS A 261 -24.01 4.00 -18.75
CA LYS A 261 -23.90 3.68 -17.31
C LYS A 261 -25.32 3.39 -16.83
N GLN A 262 -25.65 2.12 -16.57
CA GLN A 262 -26.90 1.78 -15.88
C GLN A 262 -26.88 2.62 -14.62
N GLY A 263 -27.95 3.41 -14.41
CA GLY A 263 -28.07 4.39 -13.34
C GLY A 263 -27.42 3.86 -12.07
N GLY A 264 -26.49 4.66 -11.54
CA GLY A 264 -25.51 4.23 -10.54
C GLY A 264 -26.12 3.25 -9.57
N ASN A 265 -25.52 2.06 -9.50
CA ASN A 265 -25.78 1.14 -8.41
C ASN A 265 -25.47 1.92 -7.14
N GLN A 266 -26.52 2.45 -6.50
CA GLN A 266 -26.45 2.99 -5.16
C GLN A 266 -25.86 1.85 -4.33
N LYS A 267 -24.57 1.96 -3.99
CA LYS A 267 -24.01 1.15 -2.92
C LYS A 267 -24.98 1.36 -1.75
N LYS A 268 -25.65 0.27 -1.33
CA LYS A 268 -26.49 0.32 -0.13
C LYS A 268 -25.69 1.05 0.95
N PRO A 269 -26.24 2.08 1.60
CA PRO A 269 -25.48 2.87 2.56
C PRO A 269 -24.92 1.92 3.62
N VAL A 270 -23.61 1.96 3.83
CA VAL A 270 -23.01 1.43 5.05
C VAL A 270 -23.42 2.40 6.14
N GLU A 271 -24.17 1.90 7.13
CA GLU A 271 -24.70 2.70 8.23
C GLU A 271 -23.57 3.47 8.94
N GLY A 272 -23.71 4.80 9.03
CA GLY A 272 -22.81 5.67 9.80
C GLY A 272 -21.78 6.50 9.01
N GLN A 273 -21.78 6.50 7.68
CA GLN A 273 -20.96 7.45 6.90
C GLN A 273 -21.82 8.58 6.30
N GLU A 274 -21.52 9.82 6.68
CA GLU A 274 -22.10 11.02 6.07
C GLU A 274 -21.63 11.14 4.61
N GLN A 275 -22.56 10.99 3.67
CA GLN A 275 -22.31 11.26 2.26
C GLN A 275 -22.50 12.75 1.97
N LYS A 276 -21.56 13.36 1.25
CA LYS A 276 -21.71 14.71 0.70
C LYS A 276 -22.64 14.65 -0.52
N MET A 277 -23.75 15.38 -0.45
CA MET A 277 -24.72 15.52 -1.54
C MET A 277 -24.06 16.08 -2.80
N THR A 278 -24.37 15.51 -3.95
CA THR A 278 -23.86 16.01 -5.24
C THR A 278 -24.55 17.32 -5.62
N GLU A 279 -23.90 18.19 -6.42
CA GLU A 279 -24.45 19.50 -6.81
C GLU A 279 -25.81 19.39 -7.53
N GLN A 280 -26.02 18.28 -8.25
CA GLN A 280 -27.27 18.00 -8.96
C GLN A 280 -28.40 17.57 -7.99
N GLU A 281 -28.08 16.77 -6.97
CA GLU A 281 -29.04 16.42 -5.90
C GLU A 281 -29.41 17.65 -5.05
N ALA A 282 -28.44 18.54 -4.80
CA ALA A 282 -28.68 19.80 -4.09
C ALA A 282 -29.60 20.72 -4.89
N ARG A 283 -29.41 20.81 -6.22
CA ARG A 283 -30.29 21.56 -7.12
C ARG A 283 -31.71 20.99 -7.17
N GLY A 284 -31.87 19.68 -7.33
CA GLY A 284 -33.19 19.03 -7.33
C GLY A 284 -33.95 19.20 -6.01
N SER A 285 -33.24 19.11 -4.87
CA SER A 285 -33.81 19.32 -3.54
C SER A 285 -34.26 20.76 -3.32
N LEU A 286 -33.50 21.74 -3.83
CA LEU A 286 -33.87 23.17 -3.81
C LEU A 286 -35.06 23.49 -4.72
N GLU A 287 -35.19 22.79 -5.85
CA GLU A 287 -36.30 22.97 -6.79
C GLU A 287 -37.61 22.41 -6.22
N GLY A 288 -37.55 21.31 -5.48
CA GLY A 288 -38.67 20.79 -4.69
C GLY A 288 -39.15 21.77 -3.61
N LEU A 289 -38.23 22.41 -2.89
CA LEU A 289 -38.54 23.45 -1.89
C LEU A 289 -39.20 24.68 -2.51
N LYS A 290 -38.77 25.12 -3.71
CA LYS A 290 -39.43 26.22 -4.44
C LYS A 290 -40.90 25.91 -4.77
N ASN A 291 -41.22 24.65 -5.06
CA ASN A 291 -42.59 24.22 -5.35
C ASN A 291 -43.46 24.09 -4.09
N GLU A 292 -42.86 23.80 -2.92
CA GLU A 292 -43.57 23.75 -1.64
C GLU A 292 -43.88 25.15 -1.06
N PHE A 293 -42.98 26.13 -1.21
CA PHE A 293 -43.24 27.51 -0.79
C PHE A 293 -44.16 28.31 -1.74
N GLY A 294 -44.41 27.79 -2.96
CA GLY A 294 -45.27 28.42 -3.97
C GLY A 294 -46.77 28.12 -3.84
N ARG A 295 -47.17 27.12 -3.04
CA ARG A 295 -48.58 26.82 -2.76
C ARG A 295 -49.01 27.50 -1.46
N LYS A 296 -49.91 28.47 -1.61
CA LYS A 296 -50.56 29.25 -0.54
C LYS A 296 -50.79 28.41 0.73
N MET A 297 -50.16 28.82 1.84
CA MET A 297 -50.51 28.38 3.20
C MET A 297 -52.01 28.66 3.46
N PRO A 298 -52.85 27.68 3.80
CA PRO A 298 -54.23 27.94 4.15
C PRO A 298 -54.30 28.56 5.55
N ALA A 299 -54.74 29.82 5.60
CA ALA A 299 -55.12 30.51 6.83
C ALA A 299 -56.34 29.82 7.45
N GLY A 300 -56.30 29.63 8.77
CA GLY A 300 -57.34 28.96 9.52
C GLY A 300 -58.66 29.74 9.57
N GLN A 301 -59.76 29.04 9.36
CA GLN A 301 -61.09 29.42 9.85
C GLN A 301 -61.83 28.15 10.34
N LYS A 302 -62.15 28.14 11.64
CA LYS A 302 -63.12 27.23 12.31
C LYS A 302 -64.56 27.69 11.96
N PRO A 303 -65.66 27.01 12.39
CA PRO A 303 -65.86 25.62 12.87
C PRO A 303 -67.14 24.94 12.29
N GLY A 304 -67.36 23.66 12.64
CA GLY A 304 -68.65 22.94 12.54
C GLY A 304 -68.58 21.79 11.54
N GLY A 305 -69.05 20.58 11.80
CA GLY A 305 -69.80 19.95 12.88
C GLY A 305 -70.23 18.57 12.32
N GLY A 306 -70.32 17.55 13.16
CA GLY A 306 -70.77 16.19 12.77
C GLY A 306 -69.66 15.15 12.93
N ALA A 307 -69.60 14.46 14.06
CA ALA A 307 -70.32 13.20 14.35
C ALA A 307 -69.58 11.99 13.73
N ASN A 308 -68.76 11.28 14.50
CA ASN A 308 -69.08 10.18 15.44
C ASN A 308 -69.00 8.80 14.77
N GLY A 309 -68.18 7.90 15.36
CA GLY A 309 -68.08 6.48 15.02
C GLY A 309 -66.63 5.98 15.08
N SER A 310 -65.98 5.79 16.25
CA SER A 310 -65.93 4.55 17.04
C SER A 310 -65.70 3.27 16.20
N ASN A 311 -64.78 2.35 16.46
CA ASN A 311 -63.71 2.14 17.42
C ASN A 311 -62.87 0.94 16.86
N PRO A 312 -61.59 0.77 17.20
CA PRO A 312 -60.76 -0.33 16.69
C PRO A 312 -60.69 -1.52 17.69
N THR A 313 -60.76 -2.75 17.19
CA THR A 313 -60.31 -3.95 17.93
C THR A 313 -59.79 -4.98 16.92
N ASP A 314 -58.48 -5.24 16.86
CA ASP A 314 -57.66 -6.11 17.70
C ASP A 314 -57.71 -7.60 17.30
N LYS A 315 -56.55 -8.05 16.80
CA LYS A 315 -55.84 -9.33 17.08
C LYS A 315 -56.28 -10.69 16.50
N LYS A 316 -55.21 -11.36 16.05
CA LYS A 316 -54.90 -12.82 15.96
C LYS A 316 -55.65 -13.54 14.84
N GLY A 317 -55.02 -14.31 13.96
CA GLY A 317 -53.72 -14.97 13.95
C GLY A 317 -53.90 -16.38 13.39
N LYS A 318 -52.85 -16.96 12.78
CA LYS A 318 -52.70 -18.37 12.38
C LYS A 318 -53.53 -18.83 11.17
N ASP A 319 -53.10 -19.74 10.31
CA ASP A 319 -51.91 -20.62 10.21
C ASP A 319 -51.76 -20.99 8.71
N TYR A 320 -50.54 -21.41 8.35
CA TYR A 320 -50.02 -21.94 7.07
C TYR A 320 -49.59 -20.96 5.98
#